data_AF-A0A3D3V7T4-F1
#
_entry.id   AF-A0A3D3V7T4-F1
#
_cell.length_a   1.000
_cell.length_b   1.000
_cell.length_c   1.000
_cell.angle_alpha   90.00
_cell.angle_beta   90.00
_cell.angle_gamma   90.00
#
_symmetry.space_group_name_H-M   'P 1'
#
loop_
_entity.id
_entity.type
_entity.pdbx_description
1 polymer ?
#
loop_
_entity_poly.entity_id
_entity_poly.type
_entity_poly.pdbx_seq_one_letter_code
_entity_poly.pdbx_strand_id
1 'polypeptide(L)' 'MLIPIFQILYYLVFFVMFLMSIFIVFHIVFYSYSFLSRLLMLAIFVPVAGVLLFTNFVLFTSINLKQLFAGML' A
#
# COMPACT_ATOMS: atom_id res chain seq x y z
N MET A 1 11.71 -1.34 23.00
CA MET A 1 10.66 -2.32 22.59
C MET A 1 9.55 -1.71 21.75
N LEU A 2 9.24 -0.41 21.85
CA LEU A 2 8.23 0.27 21.04
C LEU A 2 8.51 0.27 19.52
N ILE A 3 9.77 0.45 19.11
CA ILE A 3 10.14 0.54 17.68
C ILE A 3 9.74 -0.73 16.90
N PRO A 4 10.12 -1.96 17.32
CA PRO A 4 9.66 -3.18 16.66
C PRO A 4 8.13 -3.31 16.56
N ILE A 5 7.40 -2.87 17.59
CA ILE A 5 5.92 -2.92 17.60
C ILE A 5 5.36 -2.02 16.48
N PHE A 6 5.86 -0.78 16.37
CA PHE A 6 5.44 0.14 15.31
C PHE A 6 5.78 -0.38 13.91
N GLN A 7 6.93 -1.03 13.74
CA GLN A 7 7.30 -1.66 12.47
C GLN A 7 6.34 -2.79 12.10
N ILE A 8 6.00 -3.67 13.05
CA ILE A 8 5.05 -4.77 12.84
C ILE A 8 3.67 -4.22 12.48
N LEU A 9 3.17 -3.25 13.24
CA LEU A 9 1.87 -2.62 12.97
C LEU A 9 1.83 -1.97 11.58
N TYR A 10 2.89 -1.27 11.20
CA TYR A 10 3.00 -0.71 9.86
C TYR A 10 2.93 -1.78 8.78
N TYR A 11 3.72 -2.85 8.90
CA TYR A 11 3.71 -3.94 7.92
C TYR A 11 2.35 -4.63 7.84
N LEU A 12 1.63 -4.76 8.96
CA LEU A 12 0.27 -5.30 8.97
C LEU A 12 -0.69 -4.40 8.18
N VAL A 13 -0.66 -3.09 8.43
CA VAL A 13 -1.51 -2.13 7.70
C VAL A 13 -1.15 -2.12 6.21
N PHE A 14 0.14 -2.08 5.88
CA PHE A 14 0.62 -2.14 4.51
C PHE A 14 0.14 -3.41 3.80
N PHE A 15 0.20 -4.56 4.49
CA PHE A 15 -0.30 -5.82 3.97
C PHE A 15 -1.82 -5.79 3.71
N VAL A 16 -2.62 -5.20 4.60
CA VAL A 16 -4.05 -5.00 4.36
C VAL A 16 -4.30 -4.12 3.13
N MET A 17 -3.56 -3.02 2.98
CA MET A 17 -3.67 -2.15 1.78
C MET A 17 -3.32 -2.90 0.49
N PHE A 18 -2.31 -3.77 0.55
CA PHE A 18 -1.92 -4.64 -0.56
C PHE A 18 -3.03 -5.64 -0.91
N LEU A 19 -3.61 -6.33 0.08
CA LEU A 19 -4.74 -7.24 -0.14
C LEU A 19 -5.96 -6.53 -0.71
N MET A 20 -6.28 -5.33 -0.22
CA MET A 20 -7.37 -4.51 -0.76
C MET A 20 -7.10 -4.12 -2.22
N SER A 21 -5.86 -3.82 -2.58
CA SER A 21 -5.48 -3.52 -3.95
C SER A 21 -5.66 -4.73 -4.87
N ILE A 22 -5.28 -5.94 -4.41
CA ILE A 22 -5.55 -7.19 -5.14
C ILE A 22 -7.04 -7.42 -5.31
N PHE A 23 -7.83 -7.22 -4.25
CA PHE A 23 -9.28 -7.37 -4.29
C PHE A 23 -9.92 -6.42 -5.31
N ILE A 24 -9.47 -5.17 -5.38
CA ILE A 24 -9.96 -4.21 -6.38
C ILE A 24 -9.58 -4.65 -7.80
N VAL A 25 -8.34 -5.08 -8.03
CA VAL A 25 -7.94 -5.63 -9.35
C VAL A 25 -8.82 -6.82 -9.74
N PHE A 26 -9.03 -7.76 -8.83
CA PHE A 26 -9.95 -8.87 -9.02
C PHE A 26 -11.36 -8.36 -9.39
N HIS A 27 -11.90 -7.42 -8.62
CA HIS A 27 -13.22 -6.85 -8.88
C HIS A 27 -13.32 -6.23 -10.28
N ILE A 28 -12.31 -5.44 -10.69
CA ILE A 28 -12.26 -4.85 -12.03
C ILE A 28 -12.24 -5.94 -13.11
N VAL A 29 -11.44 -7.00 -12.93
CA VAL A 29 -11.31 -8.08 -13.92
C VAL A 29 -12.60 -8.88 -14.05
N PHE A 30 -13.30 -9.19 -12.96
CA PHE A 30 -14.45 -10.10 -13.02
C PHE A 30 -15.81 -9.39 -13.16
N TYR A 31 -15.93 -8.12 -12.74
CA TYR A 31 -17.21 -7.41 -12.68
C TYR A 31 -17.33 -6.24 -13.67
N SER A 32 -16.29 -5.93 -14.47
CA SER A 32 -16.41 -4.93 -15.53
C SER A 32 -17.37 -5.39 -16.65
N TYR A 33 -18.32 -4.54 -17.04
CA TYR A 33 -19.30 -4.84 -18.11
C TYR A 33 -18.71 -4.93 -19.52
N SER A 34 -17.60 -4.24 -19.80
CA SER A 34 -16.97 -4.21 -21.12
C SER A 34 -15.45 -4.34 -21.04
N PHE A 35 -14.86 -4.94 -22.08
CA PHE A 35 -13.40 -5.11 -22.17
C PHE A 35 -12.65 -3.77 -22.14
N LEU A 36 -13.17 -2.76 -22.86
CA LEU A 36 -12.56 -1.44 -22.88
C LEU A 36 -12.57 -0.78 -21.49
N SER A 37 -13.68 -0.88 -20.76
CA SER A 37 -13.77 -0.38 -19.38
C SER A 37 -12.78 -1.07 -18.45
N ARG A 38 -12.67 -2.41 -18.56
CA ARG A 38 -11.67 -3.20 -17.82
C ARG A 38 -10.24 -2.71 -18.07
N LEU A 39 -9.88 -2.55 -19.35
CA LEU A 39 -8.54 -2.14 -19.75
C LEU A 39 -8.19 -0.75 -19.20
N LEU A 40 -9.10 0.22 -19.39
CA LEU A 40 -8.90 1.59 -18.91
C LEU A 40 -8.78 1.65 -17.39
N MET A 41 -9.65 0.94 -16.66
CA MET A 41 -9.59 0.92 -15.19
C MET A 41 -8.30 0.27 -14.67
N LEU A 42 -7.86 -0.84 -15.25
CA LEU A 42 -6.59 -1.47 -14.87
C LEU A 42 -5.39 -0.59 -15.20
N ALA A 43 -5.37 0.03 -16.39
CA ALA A 43 -4.30 0.89 -16.84
C ALA A 43 -4.12 2.15 -15.97
N ILE A 44 -5.18 2.59 -15.28
CA ILE A 44 -5.11 3.71 -14.33
C ILE A 44 -4.82 3.19 -12.92
N PHE A 45 -5.60 2.22 -12.44
CA PHE A 45 -5.55 1.78 -11.05
C PHE A 45 -4.22 1.12 -10.69
N VAL A 46 -3.74 0.18 -11.51
CA VAL A 46 -2.51 -0.59 -11.20
C VAL A 46 -1.29 0.31 -11.03
N PRO A 47 -0.96 1.23 -11.97
CA PRO A 47 0.20 2.10 -11.77
C PRO A 47 0.02 3.08 -10.62
N VAL A 48 -1.18 3.66 -10.43
CA VAL A 48 -1.42 4.60 -9.32
C VAL A 48 -1.28 3.89 -7.97
N ALA A 49 -1.99 2.77 -7.78
CA ALA A 49 -1.89 1.99 -6.55
C ALA A 49 -0.48 1.45 -6.32
N GLY A 50 0.20 1.01 -7.39
CA GLY A 50 1.57 0.53 -7.35
C GLY A 50 2.55 1.61 -6.89
N VAL A 51 2.49 2.81 -7.48
CA VAL A 51 3.32 3.96 -7.06
C VAL A 51 3.02 4.34 -5.62
N LEU A 52 1.75 4.44 -5.23
CA LEU A 52 1.39 4.82 -3.85
C LEU A 52 1.86 3.80 -2.82
N LEU A 53 1.69 2.50 -3.07
CA LEU A 53 2.18 1.44 -2.19
C LEU A 53 3.71 1.46 -2.12
N PHE A 54 4.38 1.58 -3.27
CA PHE A 54 5.84 1.62 -3.31
C PHE A 54 6.40 2.84 -2.56
N THR A 55 5.88 4.04 -2.84
CA THR A 55 6.27 5.27 -2.15
C THR A 55 6.02 5.16 -0.66
N ASN A 56 4.87 4.64 -0.23
CA ASN A 56 4.57 4.46 1.19
C ASN A 56 5.60 3.53 1.86
N PHE A 57 5.91 2.39 1.24
CA PHE A 57 6.91 1.44 1.74
C PHE A 57 8.31 2.07 1.86
N VAL A 58 8.76 2.77 0.81
CA VAL A 58 10.07 3.43 0.80
C VAL A 58 10.13 4.53 1.86
N LEU A 59 9.09 5.36 1.96
CA LEU A 59 9.03 6.42 2.97
C LEU A 59 9.14 5.81 4.36
N PHE A 60 8.35 4.81 4.71
CA PHE A 60 8.42 4.21 6.03
C PHE A 60 9.76 3.55 6.34
N THR A 61 10.33 2.81 5.39
CA THR A 61 11.65 2.16 5.59
C THR A 61 12.80 3.16 5.68
N SER A 62 12.66 4.35 5.12
CA SER A 62 13.64 5.43 5.22
C SER A 62 13.57 6.22 6.54
N ILE A 63 12.47 6.12 7.29
CA ILE A 63 12.30 6.84 8.56
C ILE A 63 13.21 6.26 9.65
N ASN A 64 14.07 7.12 10.22
CA ASN A 64 14.84 6.77 11.41
C ASN A 64 13.96 6.85 12.67
N LEU A 65 13.23 5.76 12.93
CA LEU A 65 12.33 5.65 14.09
C LEU A 65 13.07 5.86 15.41
N LYS A 66 14.34 5.44 15.52
CA LYS A 66 15.13 5.66 16.75
C LYS A 66 15.27 7.14 17.07
N GLN A 67 15.62 7.94 16.06
CA GLN A 67 15.80 9.39 16.22
C GLN A 67 14.46 10.10 16.48
N LEU A 68 13.39 9.66 15.81
CA LEU A 68 12.04 10.19 16.01
C LEU A 68 11.54 9.98 17.44
N PHE A 69 11.67 8.77 17.97
CA PHE A 69 11.26 8.47 19.35
C PHE A 69 12.21 9.07 20.40
N ALA A 70 13.49 9.28 20.08
CA ALA A 70 14.45 9.93 20.98
C ALA A 70 14.19 11.44 21.16
N GLY A 71 13.45 12.09 20.26
CA GLY A 71 13.04 13.48 20.41
C GLY A 71 11.70 13.68 21.14
N MET A 72 10.99 12.60 21.45
CA MET A 72 9.64 12.63 22.06
C MET A 72 9.60 12.02 23.48
N LEU A 73 10.65 11.30 23.88
CA LEU A 73 10.85 10.71 25.21
C LEU A 73 12.09 11.34 25.85
#